data_AF-A0A2D5VKE6-F1
#
_entry.id   AF-A0A2D5VKE6-F1
#
_cell.length_a   1.000
_cell.length_b   1.000
_cell.length_c   1.000
_cell.angle_alpha   90.00
_cell.angle_beta   90.00
_cell.angle_gamma   90.00
#
_symmetry.space_group_name_H-M   'P 1'
#
loop_
_entity.id
_entity.type
_entity.pdbx_description
1 polymer ?
#
loop_
_entity_poly.entity_id
_entity_poly.type
_entity_poly.pdbx_seq_one_letter_code
_entity_poly.pdbx_strand_id
1 'polypeptide(L)'
;MHELLQKRWSLQDCIAHCGDTCPLLLKFADTEQDPQWHAEGNVAIHTDMVMKEAYDLIEGPLSHWSEEQKVMLVLAALFHDYAKPVCTTRREINGVERVVAPKHEGVGSSLLMHCPAPFGLTHAQWRDVISLTAYHHIPKLLVLKDADKAAYYRLARQVPSLEALYYLEIADMRGRTCDDKREQIELMDLFKMFAEDAKCFTAMHYPDLAAKVKLAFNVEDDDMERAGLAQRVQDTAMIHMEEGRIYVAEEEIALAFNYRQQSHVIVLCGVAGCGKSTWAERLPASFENIELDEIRESLKAGRAGQSDNDAVLRIAMERLRNALREKRHVVWNATGYRRDFRTRVIDLAVAYGAYTEIVAFHCDRTTLVARNGTRKFPVPDDVLNGMIEKYQWPEVGEAHRLTWIDS
;
A
#
# COMPACT_ATOMS: atom_id res chain seq x y z
N MET A 1 -23.29 1.24 16.26
CA MET A 1 -23.67 0.49 15.05
C MET A 1 -23.69 1.44 13.87
N HIS A 2 -22.62 1.39 13.10
CA HIS A 2 -22.37 2.15 11.90
C HIS A 2 -23.50 1.97 10.89
N GLU A 3 -23.88 3.06 10.19
CA GLU A 3 -25.05 3.10 9.31
C GLU A 3 -25.02 2.04 8.19
N LEU A 4 -23.83 1.80 7.64
CA LEU A 4 -23.57 0.75 6.64
C LEU A 4 -24.07 -0.63 7.10
N LEU A 5 -23.81 -0.98 8.36
CA LEU A 5 -24.22 -2.25 8.95
C LEU A 5 -25.70 -2.26 9.33
N GLN A 6 -26.20 -1.16 9.92
CA GLN A 6 -27.59 -1.06 10.36
C GLN A 6 -28.59 -1.24 9.22
N LYS A 7 -28.27 -0.63 8.07
CA LYS A 7 -29.18 -0.55 6.93
C LYS A 7 -28.91 -1.61 5.86
N ARG A 8 -27.80 -2.37 5.98
CA ARG A 8 -27.30 -3.31 4.96
C ARG A 8 -27.33 -2.67 3.57
N TRP A 9 -26.53 -1.62 3.40
CA TRP A 9 -26.50 -0.83 2.17
C TRP A 9 -26.19 -1.69 0.96
N SER A 10 -26.99 -1.51 -0.09
CA SER A 10 -26.71 -2.05 -1.42
C SER A 10 -25.58 -1.29 -2.08
N LEU A 11 -25.05 -1.82 -3.19
CA LEU A 11 -24.13 -1.08 -4.05
C LEU A 11 -24.73 0.27 -4.47
N GLN A 12 -26.02 0.33 -4.76
CA GLN A 12 -26.68 1.56 -5.21
C GLN A 12 -26.71 2.64 -4.12
N ASP A 13 -26.92 2.25 -2.86
CA ASP A 13 -26.87 3.16 -1.71
C ASP A 13 -25.43 3.71 -1.54
N CYS A 14 -24.43 2.83 -1.66
CA CYS A 14 -23.03 3.23 -1.61
C CYS A 14 -22.63 4.18 -2.75
N ILE A 15 -23.07 3.91 -3.98
CA ILE A 15 -22.86 4.79 -5.14
C ILE A 15 -23.51 6.15 -4.89
N ALA A 16 -24.73 6.20 -4.38
CA ALA A 16 -25.41 7.46 -4.08
C ALA A 16 -24.67 8.30 -3.02
N HIS A 17 -23.92 7.66 -2.12
CA HIS A 17 -23.20 8.34 -1.05
C HIS A 17 -21.78 8.76 -1.41
N CYS A 18 -21.02 7.92 -2.13
CA CYS A 18 -19.61 8.15 -2.40
C CYS A 18 -19.21 8.04 -3.87
N GLY A 19 -20.17 7.92 -4.80
CA GLY A 19 -19.90 7.87 -6.24
C GLY A 19 -19.22 9.14 -6.77
N ASP A 20 -19.56 10.32 -6.25
CA ASP A 20 -18.94 11.58 -6.68
C ASP A 20 -17.47 11.68 -6.26
N THR A 21 -17.12 11.12 -5.11
CA THR A 21 -15.75 11.14 -4.57
C THR A 21 -14.92 9.92 -5.00
N CYS A 22 -15.58 8.82 -5.34
CA CYS A 22 -15.01 7.58 -5.87
C CYS A 22 -15.61 7.26 -7.26
N PRO A 23 -15.26 8.04 -8.30
CA PRO A 23 -16.00 8.08 -9.57
C PRO A 23 -15.96 6.80 -10.40
N LEU A 24 -15.07 5.84 -10.13
CA LEU A 24 -15.12 4.56 -10.86
C LEU A 24 -16.31 3.69 -10.43
N LEU A 25 -16.87 3.89 -9.23
CA LEU A 25 -18.10 3.20 -8.81
C LEU A 25 -19.26 3.46 -9.79
N LEU A 26 -19.34 4.69 -10.34
CA LEU A 26 -20.36 5.09 -11.31
C LEU A 26 -20.27 4.32 -12.64
N LYS A 27 -19.14 3.64 -12.91
CA LYS A 27 -18.89 2.89 -14.15
C LYS A 27 -19.07 1.38 -13.99
N PHE A 28 -19.39 0.89 -12.79
CA PHE A 28 -19.49 -0.54 -12.52
C PHE A 28 -20.56 -1.23 -13.38
N ALA A 29 -21.70 -0.57 -13.61
CA ALA A 29 -22.79 -1.13 -14.41
C ALA A 29 -22.42 -1.28 -15.90
N ASP A 30 -21.53 -0.43 -16.40
CA ASP A 30 -21.07 -0.45 -17.79
C ASP A 30 -19.83 -1.33 -18.00
N THR A 31 -19.26 -1.89 -16.93
CA THR A 31 -18.02 -2.67 -17.01
C THR A 31 -18.34 -4.16 -17.14
N GLU A 32 -18.16 -4.71 -18.35
CA GLU A 32 -18.35 -6.14 -18.63
C GLU A 32 -17.39 -7.04 -17.82
N GLN A 33 -17.83 -8.27 -17.55
CA GLN A 33 -16.99 -9.35 -17.03
C GLN A 33 -17.09 -10.58 -17.93
N ASP A 34 -16.21 -11.55 -17.72
CA ASP A 34 -16.20 -12.77 -18.54
C ASP A 34 -17.43 -13.64 -18.24
N PRO A 35 -18.22 -14.06 -19.24
CA PRO A 35 -19.46 -14.79 -18.99
C PRO A 35 -19.25 -16.21 -18.44
N GLN A 36 -18.05 -16.77 -18.51
CA GLN A 36 -17.75 -18.07 -17.89
C GLN A 36 -17.31 -17.92 -16.43
N TRP A 37 -16.47 -16.93 -16.15
CA TRP A 37 -15.96 -16.71 -14.80
C TRP A 37 -16.88 -15.85 -13.93
N HIS A 38 -17.74 -15.06 -14.56
CA HIS A 38 -18.67 -14.13 -13.95
C HIS A 38 -20.02 -14.17 -14.70
N ALA A 39 -20.70 -15.31 -14.65
CA ALA A 39 -21.97 -15.50 -15.34
C ALA A 39 -23.10 -14.60 -14.79
N GLU A 40 -22.90 -13.98 -13.62
CA GLU A 40 -23.80 -12.98 -13.03
C GLU A 40 -23.90 -11.68 -13.84
N GLY A 41 -22.91 -11.36 -14.68
CA GLY A 41 -22.97 -10.23 -15.62
C GLY A 41 -21.83 -9.24 -15.47
N ASN A 42 -22.12 -8.05 -14.94
CA ASN A 42 -21.18 -6.92 -14.89
C ASN A 42 -20.62 -6.71 -13.47
N VAL A 43 -19.62 -5.82 -13.36
CA VAL A 43 -18.96 -5.50 -12.08
C VAL A 43 -19.95 -5.01 -11.02
N ALA A 44 -21.02 -4.30 -11.40
CA ALA A 44 -22.03 -3.84 -10.44
C ALA A 44 -22.82 -4.99 -9.81
N ILE A 45 -23.32 -5.93 -10.63
CA ILE A 45 -24.06 -7.11 -10.14
C ILE A 45 -23.16 -7.94 -9.23
N HIS A 46 -21.94 -8.21 -9.68
CA HIS A 46 -20.95 -8.94 -8.91
C HIS A 46 -20.69 -8.28 -7.55
N THR A 47 -20.33 -6.99 -7.53
CA THR A 47 -20.01 -6.27 -6.28
C THR A 47 -21.20 -6.25 -5.31
N ASP A 48 -22.43 -6.06 -5.78
CA ASP A 48 -23.62 -6.10 -4.92
C ASP A 48 -23.85 -7.49 -4.30
N MET A 49 -23.57 -8.57 -5.05
CA MET A 49 -23.60 -9.94 -4.53
C MET A 49 -22.51 -10.17 -3.48
N VAL A 50 -21.28 -9.73 -3.73
CA VAL A 50 -20.15 -9.83 -2.79
C VAL A 50 -20.44 -9.06 -1.50
N MET A 51 -21.03 -7.87 -1.58
CA MET A 51 -21.44 -7.11 -0.40
C MET A 51 -22.50 -7.85 0.42
N LYS A 52 -23.50 -8.49 -0.22
CA LYS A 52 -24.50 -9.30 0.48
C LYS A 52 -23.86 -10.46 1.24
N GLU A 53 -22.95 -11.18 0.59
CA GLU A 53 -22.18 -12.25 1.23
C GLU A 53 -21.34 -11.74 2.40
N ALA A 54 -20.72 -10.55 2.28
CA ALA A 54 -19.98 -9.93 3.38
C ALA A 54 -20.90 -9.64 4.58
N TYR A 55 -22.11 -9.12 4.38
CA TYR A 55 -23.07 -8.94 5.47
C TYR A 55 -23.53 -10.27 6.10
N ASP A 56 -23.77 -11.30 5.29
CA ASP A 56 -24.16 -12.62 5.80
C ASP A 56 -23.04 -13.28 6.62
N LEU A 57 -21.78 -13.11 6.19
CA LEU A 57 -20.61 -13.53 6.97
C LEU A 57 -20.52 -12.77 8.31
N ILE A 58 -20.79 -11.46 8.30
CA ILE A 58 -20.83 -10.59 9.48
C ILE A 58 -21.90 -11.01 10.49
N GLU A 59 -23.07 -11.43 10.03
CA GLU A 59 -24.16 -11.89 10.90
C GLU A 59 -23.98 -13.32 11.39
N GLY A 60 -23.26 -14.15 10.63
CA GLY A 60 -22.96 -15.54 10.99
C GLY A 60 -21.58 -15.68 11.66
N PRO A 61 -20.60 -16.27 10.95
CA PRO A 61 -19.30 -16.65 11.52
C PRO A 61 -18.51 -15.47 12.11
N LEU A 62 -18.71 -14.25 11.60
CA LEU A 62 -18.00 -13.05 12.02
C LEU A 62 -18.82 -12.18 12.99
N SER A 63 -19.89 -12.73 13.59
CA SER A 63 -20.72 -12.02 14.58
C SER A 63 -19.91 -11.49 15.77
N HIS A 64 -18.79 -12.15 16.10
CA HIS A 64 -17.87 -11.78 17.17
C HIS A 64 -16.92 -10.62 16.83
N TRP A 65 -16.78 -10.24 15.56
CA TRP A 65 -15.92 -9.14 15.15
C TRP A 65 -16.39 -7.80 15.70
N SER A 66 -15.42 -6.89 15.89
CA SER A 66 -15.70 -5.51 16.25
C SER A 66 -16.51 -4.81 15.15
N GLU A 67 -17.22 -3.76 15.51
CA GLU A 67 -17.97 -2.94 14.54
C GLU A 67 -17.06 -2.39 13.44
N GLU A 68 -15.84 -2.00 13.79
CA GLU A 68 -14.82 -1.51 12.86
C GLU A 68 -14.40 -2.58 11.85
N GLN A 69 -14.08 -3.80 12.30
CA GLN A 69 -13.72 -4.92 11.42
C GLN A 69 -14.84 -5.24 10.43
N LYS A 70 -16.09 -5.21 10.90
CA LYS A 70 -17.29 -5.44 10.08
C LYS A 70 -17.46 -4.35 9.02
N VAL A 71 -17.30 -3.08 9.38
CA VAL A 71 -17.36 -1.96 8.43
C VAL A 71 -16.25 -2.08 7.38
N MET A 72 -15.02 -2.38 7.80
CA MET A 72 -13.89 -2.55 6.88
C MET A 72 -14.11 -3.68 5.88
N LEU A 73 -14.68 -4.82 6.29
CA LEU A 73 -14.97 -5.92 5.37
C LEU A 73 -16.00 -5.54 4.30
N VAL A 74 -17.08 -4.86 4.68
CA VAL A 74 -18.11 -4.42 3.71
C VAL A 74 -17.54 -3.38 2.73
N LEU A 75 -16.72 -2.44 3.22
CA LEU A 75 -16.09 -1.46 2.36
C LEU A 75 -15.02 -2.09 1.46
N ALA A 76 -14.25 -3.06 1.95
CA ALA A 76 -13.33 -3.82 1.11
C ALA A 76 -14.10 -4.59 0.03
N ALA A 77 -15.27 -5.19 0.35
CA ALA A 77 -16.14 -5.81 -0.65
C ALA A 77 -16.64 -4.82 -1.71
N LEU A 78 -17.04 -3.61 -1.31
CA LEU A 78 -17.44 -2.53 -2.23
C LEU A 78 -16.31 -2.12 -3.19
N PHE A 79 -15.07 -2.08 -2.71
CA PHE A 79 -13.94 -1.50 -3.44
C PHE A 79 -12.97 -2.52 -4.06
N HIS A 80 -13.10 -3.83 -3.80
CA HIS A 80 -12.12 -4.84 -4.23
C HIS A 80 -11.81 -4.78 -5.73
N ASP A 81 -12.83 -4.47 -6.54
CA ASP A 81 -12.79 -4.39 -8.00
C ASP A 81 -12.74 -2.95 -8.55
N TYR A 82 -12.41 -1.95 -7.73
CA TYR A 82 -12.58 -0.52 -8.04
C TYR A 82 -11.98 -0.07 -9.38
N ALA A 83 -10.84 -0.62 -9.80
CA ALA A 83 -10.21 -0.24 -11.07
C ALA A 83 -10.58 -1.12 -12.27
N LYS A 84 -11.45 -2.13 -12.14
CA LYS A 84 -11.95 -2.88 -13.31
C LYS A 84 -12.45 -1.97 -14.45
N PRO A 85 -13.15 -0.85 -14.21
CA PRO A 85 -13.59 0.04 -15.29
C PRO A 85 -12.49 0.64 -16.17
N VAL A 86 -11.25 0.73 -15.66
CA VAL A 86 -10.09 1.27 -16.41
C VAL A 86 -9.06 0.21 -16.79
N CYS A 87 -9.15 -1.00 -16.21
CA CYS A 87 -8.25 -2.11 -16.48
C CYS A 87 -8.85 -3.19 -17.39
N THR A 88 -10.18 -3.21 -17.56
CA THR A 88 -10.88 -4.25 -18.34
C THR A 88 -10.50 -4.17 -19.81
N THR A 89 -10.15 -5.32 -20.37
CA THR A 89 -9.75 -5.49 -21.77
C THR A 89 -10.07 -6.90 -22.24
N ARG A 90 -10.19 -7.09 -23.55
CA ARG A 90 -10.42 -8.40 -24.16
C ARG A 90 -9.11 -9.00 -24.63
N ARG A 91 -8.89 -10.29 -24.34
CA ARG A 91 -7.68 -11.03 -24.72
C ARG A 91 -8.04 -12.44 -25.15
N GLU A 92 -7.30 -12.98 -26.12
CA GLU A 92 -7.41 -14.39 -26.45
C GLU A 92 -6.67 -15.24 -25.39
N ILE A 93 -7.38 -16.20 -24.79
CA ILE A 93 -6.84 -17.17 -23.83
C ILE A 93 -7.32 -18.55 -24.26
N ASN A 94 -6.39 -19.46 -24.56
CA ASN A 94 -6.68 -20.81 -25.05
C ASN A 94 -7.61 -20.83 -26.29
N GLY A 95 -7.43 -19.87 -27.21
CA GLY A 95 -8.24 -19.75 -28.44
C GLY A 95 -9.65 -19.20 -28.23
N VAL A 96 -9.97 -18.67 -27.04
CA VAL A 96 -11.26 -18.05 -26.72
C VAL A 96 -11.01 -16.59 -26.32
N GLU A 97 -11.80 -15.65 -26.86
CA GLU A 97 -11.80 -14.26 -26.39
C GLU A 97 -12.36 -14.20 -24.97
N ARG A 98 -11.57 -13.65 -24.04
CA ARG A 98 -11.90 -13.50 -22.62
C ARG A 98 -11.85 -12.04 -22.21
N VAL A 99 -12.74 -11.69 -21.29
CA VAL A 99 -12.74 -10.37 -20.64
C VAL A 99 -11.88 -10.46 -19.39
N VAL A 100 -10.84 -9.65 -19.28
CA VAL A 100 -9.90 -9.66 -18.16
C VAL A 100 -9.58 -8.25 -17.67
N ALA A 101 -9.28 -8.10 -16.39
CA ALA A 101 -8.86 -6.84 -15.79
C ALA A 101 -7.49 -6.99 -15.09
N PRO A 102 -6.39 -7.10 -15.85
CA PRO A 102 -5.07 -7.33 -15.27
C PRO A 102 -4.61 -6.13 -14.42
N LYS A 103 -4.04 -6.43 -13.24
CA LYS A 103 -3.46 -5.44 -12.30
C LYS A 103 -4.48 -4.47 -11.68
N HIS A 104 -5.77 -4.77 -11.76
CA HIS A 104 -6.81 -3.87 -11.24
C HIS A 104 -6.71 -3.65 -9.72
N GLU A 105 -6.06 -4.54 -8.99
CA GLU A 105 -5.90 -4.47 -7.54
C GLU A 105 -4.87 -3.38 -7.17
N GLY A 106 -3.73 -3.41 -7.86
CA GLY A 106 -2.69 -2.38 -7.74
C GLY A 106 -3.14 -1.02 -8.27
N VAL A 107 -3.84 -0.98 -9.41
CA VAL A 107 -4.39 0.28 -9.94
C VAL A 107 -5.50 0.82 -9.03
N GLY A 108 -6.37 -0.06 -8.52
CA GLY A 108 -7.47 0.27 -7.62
C GLY A 108 -6.97 0.94 -6.35
N SER A 109 -6.01 0.30 -5.67
CA SER A 109 -5.43 0.85 -4.45
C SER A 109 -4.76 2.20 -4.64
N SER A 110 -4.01 2.37 -5.74
CA SER A 110 -3.40 3.66 -6.08
C SER A 110 -4.42 4.77 -6.36
N LEU A 111 -5.54 4.45 -7.01
CA LEU A 111 -6.59 5.44 -7.28
C LEU A 111 -7.38 5.78 -6.01
N LEU A 112 -7.68 4.78 -5.17
CA LEU A 112 -8.40 4.97 -3.90
C LEU A 112 -7.61 5.82 -2.90
N MET A 113 -6.27 5.80 -2.95
CA MET A 113 -5.42 6.69 -2.15
C MET A 113 -5.63 8.18 -2.41
N HIS A 114 -6.21 8.51 -3.56
CA HIS A 114 -6.54 9.87 -3.94
C HIS A 114 -8.04 10.15 -3.85
N CYS A 115 -8.83 9.21 -3.33
CA CYS A 115 -10.23 9.39 -2.96
C CYS A 115 -10.31 9.72 -1.45
N PRO A 116 -11.17 10.66 -1.04
CA PRO A 116 -11.39 10.92 0.38
C PRO A 116 -12.01 9.69 1.05
N ALA A 117 -11.65 9.46 2.31
CA ALA A 117 -12.17 8.35 3.10
C ALA A 117 -13.71 8.47 3.22
N PRO A 118 -14.49 7.51 2.69
CA PRO A 118 -15.94 7.56 2.77
C PRO A 118 -16.41 7.19 4.18
N PHE A 119 -17.70 7.42 4.48
CA PHE A 119 -18.33 6.97 5.72
C PHE A 119 -17.67 7.45 7.03
N GLY A 120 -16.93 8.56 6.98
CA GLY A 120 -16.27 9.11 8.17
C GLY A 120 -15.10 8.26 8.70
N LEU A 121 -14.56 7.36 7.87
CA LEU A 121 -13.35 6.61 8.23
C LEU A 121 -12.17 7.56 8.46
N THR A 122 -11.31 7.19 9.40
CA THR A 122 -9.98 7.80 9.52
C THR A 122 -9.10 7.40 8.34
N HIS A 123 -8.03 8.14 8.06
CA HIS A 123 -7.07 7.74 7.01
C HIS A 123 -6.43 6.38 7.27
N ALA A 124 -6.24 6.00 8.55
CA ALA A 124 -5.71 4.68 8.91
C ALA A 124 -6.68 3.56 8.49
N GLN A 125 -7.95 3.67 8.89
CA GLN A 125 -8.99 2.72 8.48
C GLN A 125 -9.18 2.69 6.97
N TRP A 126 -9.08 3.85 6.30
CA TRP A 126 -9.18 3.89 4.84
C TRP A 126 -8.00 3.16 4.17
N ARG A 127 -6.78 3.31 4.69
CA ARG A 127 -5.62 2.54 4.22
C ARG A 127 -5.79 1.04 4.44
N ASP A 128 -6.43 0.61 5.53
CA ASP A 128 -6.72 -0.80 5.77
C ASP A 128 -7.72 -1.37 4.75
N VAL A 129 -8.76 -0.61 4.38
CA VAL A 129 -9.68 -0.99 3.30
C VAL A 129 -8.95 -1.05 1.95
N ILE A 130 -8.08 -0.07 1.67
CA ILE A 130 -7.30 -0.02 0.44
C ILE A 130 -6.32 -1.20 0.37
N SER A 131 -5.68 -1.58 1.47
CA SER A 131 -4.75 -2.71 1.47
C SER A 131 -5.49 -4.04 1.26
N LEU A 132 -6.65 -4.24 1.88
CA LEU A 132 -7.50 -5.40 1.58
C LEU A 132 -7.85 -5.46 0.08
N THR A 133 -8.22 -4.32 -0.52
CA THR A 133 -8.46 -4.19 -1.97
C THR A 133 -7.23 -4.54 -2.80
N ALA A 134 -6.05 -4.06 -2.41
CA ALA A 134 -4.79 -4.27 -3.15
C ALA A 134 -4.37 -5.75 -3.21
N TYR A 135 -4.67 -6.52 -2.16
CA TYR A 135 -4.14 -7.87 -1.96
C TYR A 135 -5.20 -8.98 -2.03
N HIS A 136 -6.47 -8.66 -2.34
CA HIS A 136 -7.59 -9.60 -2.23
C HIS A 136 -7.46 -10.90 -3.05
N HIS A 137 -6.67 -10.92 -4.13
CA HIS A 137 -6.47 -12.13 -4.97
C HIS A 137 -5.23 -12.95 -4.61
N ILE A 138 -4.37 -12.42 -3.73
CA ILE A 138 -3.07 -13.03 -3.39
C ILE A 138 -3.22 -14.35 -2.59
N PRO A 139 -4.21 -14.55 -1.70
CA PRO A 139 -4.31 -15.78 -0.92
C PRO A 139 -4.30 -17.06 -1.78
N LYS A 140 -5.16 -17.16 -2.81
CA LYS A 140 -5.15 -18.32 -3.73
C LYS A 140 -3.83 -18.45 -4.50
N LEU A 141 -3.24 -17.32 -4.89
CA LEU A 141 -1.97 -17.31 -5.62
C LEU A 141 -0.82 -17.91 -4.79
N LEU A 142 -0.80 -17.69 -3.47
CA LEU A 142 0.19 -18.29 -2.58
C LEU A 142 0.06 -19.81 -2.55
N VAL A 143 -1.17 -20.32 -2.43
CA VAL A 143 -1.44 -21.76 -2.42
C VAL A 143 -1.04 -22.41 -3.75
N LEU A 144 -1.48 -21.81 -4.87
CA LEU A 144 -1.19 -22.34 -6.21
C LEU A 144 0.31 -22.37 -6.54
N LYS A 145 1.10 -21.49 -5.92
CA LYS A 145 2.55 -21.40 -6.12
C LYS A 145 3.36 -22.21 -5.11
N ASP A 146 2.71 -22.93 -4.21
CA ASP A 146 3.38 -23.63 -3.09
C ASP A 146 4.32 -22.66 -2.34
N ALA A 147 3.77 -21.48 -2.01
CA ALA A 147 4.58 -20.39 -1.48
C ALA A 147 5.07 -20.71 -0.05
N ASP A 148 6.30 -20.25 0.24
CA ASP A 148 6.90 -20.45 1.56
C ASP A 148 6.22 -19.63 2.67
N LYS A 149 6.54 -19.99 3.91
CA LYS A 149 6.07 -19.31 5.11
C LYS A 149 6.36 -17.79 5.09
N ALA A 150 7.49 -17.40 4.52
CA ALA A 150 7.87 -16.00 4.40
C ALA A 150 6.93 -15.21 3.50
N ALA A 151 6.34 -15.83 2.47
CA ALA A 151 5.33 -15.18 1.64
C ALA A 151 4.05 -14.85 2.41
N TYR A 152 3.63 -15.72 3.34
CA TYR A 152 2.48 -15.46 4.22
C TYR A 152 2.76 -14.31 5.19
N TYR A 153 3.98 -14.23 5.74
CA TYR A 153 4.38 -13.08 6.58
C TYR A 153 4.43 -11.78 5.79
N ARG A 154 4.99 -11.84 4.57
CA ARG A 154 4.99 -10.71 3.63
C ARG A 154 3.62 -10.24 3.23
N LEU A 155 2.60 -11.10 3.24
CA LEU A 155 1.21 -10.72 3.01
C LEU A 155 0.58 -10.17 4.29
N ALA A 156 0.77 -10.85 5.43
CA ALA A 156 0.20 -10.49 6.72
C ALA A 156 0.58 -9.08 7.19
N ARG A 157 1.77 -8.60 6.80
CA ARG A 157 2.24 -7.23 7.10
C ARG A 157 1.59 -6.14 6.25
N GLN A 158 0.94 -6.48 5.13
CA GLN A 158 0.36 -5.50 4.21
C GLN A 158 -1.08 -5.17 4.56
N VAL A 159 -1.78 -6.10 5.20
CA VAL A 159 -3.22 -6.05 5.46
C VAL A 159 -3.49 -6.02 6.97
N PRO A 160 -4.65 -5.51 7.42
CA PRO A 160 -5.00 -5.48 8.85
C PRO A 160 -5.02 -6.88 9.49
N SER A 161 -5.47 -7.90 8.76
CA SER A 161 -5.29 -9.31 9.11
C SER A 161 -5.48 -10.22 7.88
N LEU A 162 -4.84 -11.40 7.90
CA LEU A 162 -5.09 -12.41 6.86
C LEU A 162 -6.50 -12.99 6.97
N GLU A 163 -7.09 -12.98 8.17
CA GLU A 163 -8.48 -13.38 8.39
C GLU A 163 -9.45 -12.45 7.64
N ALA A 164 -9.25 -11.13 7.71
CA ALA A 164 -10.06 -10.17 6.96
C ALA A 164 -9.92 -10.37 5.45
N LEU A 165 -8.69 -10.58 4.98
CA LEU A 165 -8.41 -10.85 3.58
C LEU A 165 -9.04 -12.17 3.10
N TYR A 166 -8.97 -13.21 3.92
CA TYR A 166 -9.61 -14.50 3.67
C TYR A 166 -11.12 -14.36 3.51
N TYR A 167 -11.79 -13.68 4.44
CA TYR A 167 -13.25 -13.53 4.36
C TYR A 167 -13.70 -12.60 3.24
N LEU A 168 -12.89 -11.61 2.86
CA LEU A 168 -13.14 -10.81 1.65
C LEU A 168 -13.14 -11.71 0.41
N GLU A 169 -12.14 -12.57 0.25
CA GLU A 169 -12.06 -13.46 -0.90
C GLU A 169 -13.10 -14.60 -0.86
N ILE A 170 -13.51 -15.06 0.33
CA ILE A 170 -14.68 -15.93 0.48
C ILE A 170 -15.95 -15.23 0.01
N ALA A 171 -16.16 -13.97 0.38
CA ALA A 171 -17.32 -13.20 -0.08
C ALA A 171 -17.30 -13.01 -1.60
N ASP A 172 -16.14 -12.68 -2.19
CA ASP A 172 -15.94 -12.60 -3.66
C ASP A 172 -16.35 -13.92 -4.33
N MET A 173 -15.80 -15.04 -3.85
CA MET A 173 -16.08 -16.34 -4.46
C MET A 173 -17.53 -16.80 -4.28
N ARG A 174 -18.16 -16.53 -3.13
CA ARG A 174 -19.57 -16.86 -2.90
C ARG A 174 -20.50 -16.01 -3.76
N GLY A 175 -20.19 -14.73 -3.91
CA GLY A 175 -20.92 -13.73 -4.70
C GLY A 175 -20.77 -13.86 -6.21
N ARG A 176 -20.02 -14.86 -6.69
CA ARG A 176 -19.78 -15.15 -8.12
C ARG A 176 -20.70 -16.25 -8.66
N THR A 177 -21.00 -16.27 -9.95
CA THR A 177 -21.63 -17.43 -10.62
C THR A 177 -20.62 -18.04 -11.61
N CYS A 178 -20.02 -19.17 -11.24
CA CYS A 178 -18.98 -19.86 -12.01
C CYS A 178 -18.96 -21.36 -11.72
N ASP A 179 -18.43 -22.15 -12.66
CA ASP A 179 -18.37 -23.62 -12.57
C ASP A 179 -17.33 -24.12 -11.55
N ASP A 180 -16.24 -23.38 -11.36
CA ASP A 180 -15.11 -23.74 -10.52
C ASP A 180 -15.21 -23.21 -9.08
N LYS A 181 -16.37 -22.64 -8.69
CA LYS A 181 -16.59 -22.03 -7.36
C LYS A 181 -16.10 -22.91 -6.21
N ARG A 182 -16.42 -24.22 -6.24
CA ARG A 182 -16.03 -25.15 -5.18
C ARG A 182 -14.52 -25.28 -5.06
N GLU A 183 -13.83 -25.45 -6.19
CA GLU A 183 -12.37 -25.58 -6.24
C GLU A 183 -11.69 -24.30 -5.74
N GLN A 184 -12.23 -23.13 -6.09
CA GLN A 184 -11.72 -21.85 -5.60
C GLN A 184 -11.89 -21.67 -4.08
N ILE A 185 -13.00 -22.15 -3.50
CA ILE A 185 -13.21 -22.14 -2.04
C ILE A 185 -12.26 -23.14 -1.36
N GLU A 186 -12.03 -24.32 -1.93
CA GLU A 186 -11.07 -25.29 -1.41
C GLU A 186 -9.63 -24.71 -1.35
N LEU A 187 -9.23 -23.90 -2.35
CA LEU A 187 -7.96 -23.16 -2.30
C LEU A 187 -7.90 -22.16 -1.14
N MET A 188 -9.02 -21.52 -0.80
CA MET A 188 -9.08 -20.62 0.35
C MET A 188 -8.96 -21.37 1.67
N ASP A 189 -9.61 -22.53 1.79
CA ASP A 189 -9.48 -23.38 2.98
C ASP A 189 -8.01 -23.80 3.19
N LEU A 190 -7.30 -24.15 2.10
CA LEU A 190 -5.86 -24.43 2.15
C LEU A 190 -5.05 -23.20 2.56
N PHE A 191 -5.35 -22.01 2.02
CA PHE A 191 -4.69 -20.78 2.43
C PHE A 191 -4.83 -20.54 3.94
N LYS A 192 -6.04 -20.70 4.47
CA LYS A 192 -6.30 -20.56 5.90
C LYS A 192 -5.49 -21.55 6.71
N MET A 193 -5.47 -22.83 6.32
CA MET A 193 -4.66 -23.85 6.99
C MET A 193 -3.17 -23.48 7.04
N PHE A 194 -2.60 -23.03 5.92
CA PHE A 194 -1.20 -22.61 5.86
C PHE A 194 -0.93 -21.34 6.68
N ALA A 195 -1.84 -20.37 6.69
CA ALA A 195 -1.72 -19.17 7.51
C ALA A 195 -1.83 -19.46 9.02
N GLU A 196 -2.65 -20.44 9.42
CA GLU A 196 -2.78 -20.92 10.80
C GLU A 196 -1.54 -21.69 11.24
N ASP A 197 -1.01 -22.60 10.41
CA ASP A 197 0.26 -23.29 10.66
C ASP A 197 1.43 -22.29 10.77
N ALA A 198 1.41 -21.25 9.92
CA ALA A 198 2.38 -20.17 9.98
C ALA A 198 2.22 -19.25 11.19
N LYS A 199 1.09 -19.34 11.92
CA LYS A 199 0.69 -18.49 13.05
C LYS A 199 0.63 -17.00 12.68
N CYS A 200 0.02 -16.69 11.54
CA CYS A 200 -0.18 -15.32 11.07
C CYS A 200 -1.60 -15.04 10.54
N PHE A 201 -2.57 -15.93 10.81
CA PHE A 201 -3.94 -15.79 10.31
C PHE A 201 -4.70 -14.62 10.96
N THR A 202 -4.78 -14.57 12.30
CA THR A 202 -5.57 -13.57 13.03
C THR A 202 -4.74 -12.43 13.64
N ALA A 203 -3.45 -12.65 13.91
CA ALA A 203 -2.58 -11.68 14.56
C ALA A 203 -1.21 -11.61 13.88
N MET A 204 -0.52 -10.48 14.07
CA MET A 204 0.86 -10.31 13.64
C MET A 204 1.75 -11.40 14.23
N HIS A 205 2.62 -11.96 13.38
CA HIS A 205 3.49 -13.08 13.71
C HIS A 205 4.54 -12.78 14.81
N TYR A 206 4.77 -11.49 15.12
CA TYR A 206 5.83 -11.04 16.03
C TYR A 206 5.27 -10.40 17.33
N PRO A 207 4.38 -11.08 18.08
CA PRO A 207 3.66 -10.48 19.21
C PRO A 207 4.60 -9.98 20.32
N ASP A 208 5.83 -10.50 20.39
CA ASP A 208 6.81 -10.13 21.41
C ASP A 208 7.98 -9.29 20.88
N LEU A 209 8.11 -9.05 19.56
CA LEU A 209 9.27 -8.33 19.03
C LEU A 209 9.36 -6.92 19.61
N ALA A 210 8.26 -6.17 19.58
CA ALA A 210 8.19 -4.84 20.16
C ALA A 210 8.51 -4.84 21.67
N ALA A 211 7.99 -5.82 22.41
CA ALA A 211 8.23 -5.95 23.85
C ALA A 211 9.69 -6.29 24.16
N LYS A 212 10.29 -7.25 23.43
CA LYS A 212 11.69 -7.66 23.57
C LYS A 212 12.65 -6.52 23.23
N VAL A 213 12.38 -5.82 22.14
CA VAL A 213 13.14 -4.64 21.72
C VAL A 213 13.03 -3.55 22.79
N LYS A 214 11.82 -3.22 23.24
CA LYS A 214 11.62 -2.23 24.32
C LYS A 214 12.39 -2.58 25.59
N LEU A 215 12.35 -3.86 26.00
CA LEU A 215 13.09 -4.35 27.16
C LEU A 215 14.61 -4.25 26.96
N ALA A 216 15.12 -4.65 25.80
CA ALA A 216 16.55 -4.66 25.50
C ALA A 216 17.17 -3.26 25.47
N PHE A 217 16.43 -2.27 24.96
CA PHE A 217 16.91 -0.89 24.89
C PHE A 217 16.58 -0.07 26.14
N ASN A 218 15.77 -0.59 27.07
CA ASN A 218 15.32 0.11 28.29
C ASN A 218 14.95 1.57 27.98
N VAL A 219 14.04 1.74 27.00
CA VAL A 219 13.60 3.06 26.52
C VAL A 219 12.78 3.72 27.64
N GLU A 220 13.38 4.70 28.31
CA GLU A 220 12.63 5.71 29.09
C GLU A 220 12.05 6.74 28.12
N ASP A 221 10.94 7.38 28.48
CA ASP A 221 10.14 8.22 27.57
C ASP A 221 10.90 9.45 26.99
N ASP A 222 12.09 9.77 27.51
CA ASP A 222 12.91 10.93 27.13
C ASP A 222 14.21 10.59 26.35
N ASP A 223 14.60 9.32 26.22
CA ASP A 223 15.80 8.91 25.46
C ASP A 223 15.47 8.66 23.98
N MET A 224 15.46 9.75 23.21
CA MET A 224 15.15 9.75 21.78
C MET A 224 16.14 8.93 20.93
N GLU A 225 17.40 8.77 21.37
CA GLU A 225 18.39 7.96 20.66
C GLU A 225 18.07 6.47 20.80
N ARG A 226 17.79 6.01 22.03
CA ARG A 226 17.40 4.62 22.28
C ARG A 226 16.05 4.27 21.67
N ALA A 227 15.08 5.19 21.73
CA ALA A 227 13.80 5.02 21.06
C ALA A 227 13.98 4.86 19.54
N GLY A 228 14.83 5.68 18.93
CA GLY A 228 15.17 5.57 17.52
C GLY A 228 15.85 4.24 17.17
N LEU A 229 16.75 3.75 18.03
CA LEU A 229 17.44 2.47 17.82
C LEU A 229 16.49 1.27 17.96
N ALA A 230 15.65 1.29 19.00
CA ALA A 230 14.60 0.30 19.21
C ALA A 230 13.69 0.20 17.99
N GLN A 231 13.20 1.34 17.48
CA GLN A 231 12.37 1.38 16.29
C GLN A 231 13.07 0.73 15.08
N ARG A 232 14.34 1.08 14.82
CA ARG A 232 15.09 0.48 13.70
C ARG A 232 15.22 -1.04 13.82
N VAL A 233 15.51 -1.55 15.01
CA VAL A 233 15.62 -3.00 15.24
C VAL A 233 14.28 -3.69 14.99
N GLN A 234 13.19 -3.09 15.44
CA GLN A 234 11.85 -3.63 15.17
C GLN A 234 11.54 -3.66 13.67
N ASP A 235 11.88 -2.59 12.95
CA ASP A 235 11.62 -2.43 11.52
C ASP A 235 12.44 -3.43 10.67
N THR A 236 13.68 -3.68 11.07
CA THR A 236 14.66 -4.53 10.34
C THR A 236 14.54 -6.02 10.68
N ALA A 237 14.35 -6.37 11.95
CA ALA A 237 14.30 -7.77 12.41
C ALA A 237 13.27 -8.60 11.64
N MET A 238 12.09 -8.02 11.44
CA MET A 238 10.98 -8.68 10.77
C MET A 238 11.32 -9.00 9.31
N ILE A 239 11.94 -8.07 8.58
CA ILE A 239 12.37 -8.29 7.19
C ILE A 239 13.47 -9.36 7.14
N HIS A 240 14.46 -9.27 8.03
CA HIS A 240 15.56 -10.22 8.08
C HIS A 240 15.12 -11.64 8.45
N MET A 241 14.12 -11.81 9.30
CA MET A 241 13.51 -13.11 9.60
C MET A 241 12.82 -13.70 8.37
N GLU A 242 12.07 -12.89 7.63
CA GLU A 242 11.38 -13.31 6.40
C GLU A 242 12.35 -13.70 5.29
N GLU A 243 13.53 -13.07 5.25
CA GLU A 243 14.60 -13.41 4.31
C GLU A 243 15.50 -14.55 4.80
N GLY A 244 15.25 -15.10 5.99
CA GLY A 244 16.07 -16.15 6.61
C GLY A 244 17.49 -15.69 6.96
N ARG A 245 17.73 -14.38 7.09
CA ARG A 245 19.01 -13.80 7.51
C ARG A 245 19.24 -13.96 9.02
N ILE A 246 18.16 -13.95 9.80
CA ILE A 246 18.16 -14.20 11.25
C ILE A 246 17.02 -15.17 11.60
N TYR A 247 17.14 -15.88 12.72
CA TYR A 247 16.13 -16.83 13.19
C TYR A 247 15.43 -16.38 14.48
N VAL A 248 16.09 -15.52 15.27
CA VAL A 248 15.53 -14.94 16.50
C VAL A 248 15.76 -13.43 16.57
N ALA A 249 14.88 -12.70 17.25
CA ALA A 249 14.89 -11.22 17.29
C ALA A 249 16.15 -10.68 17.97
N GLU A 250 16.69 -11.46 18.90
CA GLU A 250 17.89 -11.18 19.67
C GLU A 250 19.13 -11.04 18.78
N GLU A 251 19.17 -11.69 17.61
CA GLU A 251 20.23 -11.50 16.61
C GLU A 251 20.22 -10.07 16.07
N GLU A 252 19.05 -9.53 15.75
CA GLU A 252 18.91 -8.14 15.28
C GLU A 252 19.25 -7.13 16.39
N ILE A 253 18.82 -7.41 17.62
CA ILE A 253 19.15 -6.59 18.79
C ILE A 253 20.68 -6.52 18.97
N ALA A 254 21.41 -7.62 18.75
CA ALA A 254 22.87 -7.63 18.80
C ALA A 254 23.50 -6.79 17.66
N LEU A 255 22.88 -6.75 16.48
CA LEU A 255 23.32 -5.93 15.35
C LEU A 255 23.08 -4.42 15.55
N ALA A 256 22.21 -4.04 16.48
CA ALA A 256 21.81 -2.66 16.73
C ALA A 256 22.98 -1.70 17.00
N PHE A 257 24.09 -2.18 17.57
CA PHE A 257 25.29 -1.36 17.78
C PHE A 257 25.87 -0.81 16.46
N ASN A 258 25.67 -1.52 15.34
CA ASN A 258 26.10 -1.07 14.02
C ASN A 258 25.22 0.06 13.47
N TYR A 259 23.97 0.20 13.94
CA TYR A 259 22.99 1.17 13.41
C TYR A 259 23.29 2.61 13.81
N ARG A 260 24.02 2.83 14.91
CA ARG A 260 24.48 4.17 15.33
C ARG A 260 25.37 4.87 14.30
N GLN A 261 26.04 4.11 13.46
CA GLN A 261 27.04 4.60 12.50
C GLN A 261 26.54 4.54 11.06
N GLN A 262 25.24 4.31 10.84
CA GLN A 262 24.62 4.24 9.53
C GLN A 262 23.92 5.55 9.17
N SER A 263 24.04 5.94 7.90
CA SER A 263 23.20 6.98 7.32
C SER A 263 21.73 6.58 7.36
N HIS A 264 20.85 7.58 7.39
CA HIS A 264 19.40 7.40 7.30
C HIS A 264 18.97 8.08 6.00
N VAL A 265 18.40 7.30 5.08
CA VAL A 265 17.87 7.79 3.81
C VAL A 265 16.34 7.73 3.85
N ILE A 266 15.72 8.91 3.82
CA ILE A 266 14.27 9.06 3.72
C ILE A 266 13.90 9.28 2.26
N VAL A 267 13.05 8.44 1.69
CA VAL A 267 12.50 8.58 0.33
C VAL A 267 11.07 9.08 0.43
N LEU A 268 10.81 10.30 -0.05
CA LEU A 268 9.45 10.84 -0.05
C LEU A 268 8.61 10.20 -1.16
N CYS A 269 7.38 9.82 -0.84
CA CYS A 269 6.42 9.21 -1.76
C CYS A 269 5.09 9.96 -1.75
N GLY A 270 4.81 10.73 -2.80
CA GLY A 270 3.56 11.45 -2.96
C GLY A 270 3.55 12.32 -4.21
N VAL A 271 2.37 12.52 -4.80
CA VAL A 271 2.21 13.32 -6.01
C VAL A 271 2.45 14.82 -5.75
N ALA A 272 2.56 15.62 -6.80
CA ALA A 272 2.80 17.05 -6.66
C ALA A 272 1.66 17.72 -5.85
N GLY A 273 1.99 18.62 -4.91
CA GLY A 273 1.00 19.29 -4.05
C GLY A 273 0.67 18.59 -2.73
N CYS A 274 1.15 17.37 -2.47
CA CYS A 274 0.87 16.61 -1.24
C CYS A 274 1.73 17.02 -0.02
N GLY A 275 2.36 18.20 0.00
CA GLY A 275 3.09 18.68 1.19
C GLY A 275 4.51 18.14 1.45
N LYS A 276 5.11 17.35 0.55
CA LYS A 276 6.47 16.79 0.69
C LYS A 276 7.54 17.79 1.13
N SER A 277 7.76 18.87 0.36
CA SER A 277 8.83 19.84 0.67
C SER A 277 8.57 20.53 2.01
N THR A 278 7.32 20.90 2.32
CA THR A 278 6.94 21.47 3.62
C THR A 278 7.18 20.52 4.80
N TRP A 279 7.01 19.21 4.59
CA TRP A 279 7.35 18.22 5.60
C TRP A 279 8.87 18.08 5.75
N ALA A 280 9.62 18.06 4.63
CA ALA A 280 11.07 17.94 4.62
C ALA A 280 11.77 19.13 5.30
N GLU A 281 11.22 20.34 5.21
CA GLU A 281 11.71 21.55 5.91
C GLU A 281 11.75 21.40 7.44
N ARG A 282 10.97 20.47 8.01
CA ARG A 282 10.93 20.22 9.46
C ARG A 282 11.99 19.22 9.91
N LEU A 283 12.72 18.59 8.98
CA LEU A 283 13.77 17.65 9.33
C LEU A 283 14.95 18.38 9.98
N PRO A 284 15.72 17.70 10.85
CA PRO A 284 16.94 18.26 11.42
C PRO A 284 17.92 18.69 10.32
N ALA A 285 18.68 19.75 10.58
CA ALA A 285 19.70 20.27 9.65
C ALA A 285 20.81 19.25 9.31
N SER A 286 20.88 18.12 10.02
CA SER A 286 21.78 17.00 9.70
C SER A 286 21.35 16.19 8.47
N PHE A 287 20.12 16.35 7.98
CA PHE A 287 19.65 15.75 6.73
C PHE A 287 20.01 16.64 5.55
N GLU A 288 20.78 16.11 4.59
CA GLU A 288 20.93 16.74 3.28
C GLU A 288 19.64 16.54 2.48
N ASN A 289 19.03 17.64 2.01
CA ASN A 289 17.89 17.59 1.09
C ASN A 289 18.38 17.48 -0.36
N ILE A 290 18.18 16.30 -0.98
CA ILE A 290 18.42 16.10 -2.41
C ILE A 290 17.09 16.32 -3.15
N GLU A 291 16.86 17.56 -3.58
CA GLU A 291 15.63 17.96 -4.26
C GLU A 291 15.80 17.95 -5.80
N LEU A 292 15.07 17.04 -6.46
CA LEU A 292 15.21 16.86 -7.92
C LEU A 292 14.72 18.07 -8.71
N ASP A 293 13.75 18.80 -8.19
CA ASP A 293 13.21 20.00 -8.83
C ASP A 293 14.26 21.13 -8.82
N GLU A 294 15.01 21.30 -7.72
CA GLU A 294 16.13 22.26 -7.62
C GLU A 294 17.26 21.92 -8.61
N ILE A 295 17.61 20.64 -8.73
CA ILE A 295 18.61 20.17 -9.71
C ILE A 295 18.12 20.45 -11.14
N ARG A 296 16.83 20.24 -11.41
CA ARG A 296 16.23 20.52 -12.72
C ARG A 296 16.26 22.00 -13.05
N GLU A 297 15.99 22.88 -12.10
CA GLU A 297 16.06 24.34 -12.26
C GLU A 297 17.49 24.80 -12.53
N SER A 298 18.46 24.31 -11.77
CA SER A 298 19.87 24.64 -11.94
C SER A 298 20.39 24.27 -13.34
N LEU A 299 19.96 23.12 -13.87
CA LEU A 299 20.31 22.68 -15.23
C LEU A 299 19.64 23.54 -16.32
N LYS A 300 18.37 23.93 -16.13
CA LYS A 300 17.65 24.81 -17.07
C LYS A 300 18.26 26.21 -17.12
N ALA A 301 18.76 26.72 -15.99
CA ALA A 301 19.45 28.01 -15.95
C ALA A 301 20.80 27.99 -16.70
N GLY A 302 21.49 26.84 -16.69
CA GLY A 302 22.79 26.67 -17.36
C GLY A 302 22.74 26.24 -18.83
N ARG A 303 21.59 25.74 -19.32
CA ARG A 303 21.37 25.36 -20.72
C ARG A 303 20.04 25.88 -21.19
N ALA A 304 20.05 26.76 -22.19
CA ALA A 304 18.84 27.26 -22.84
C ALA A 304 18.01 26.09 -23.42
N GLY A 305 17.06 25.58 -22.63
CA GLY A 305 15.88 24.89 -23.16
C GLY A 305 15.81 23.36 -23.15
N GLN A 306 16.63 22.60 -22.42
CA GLN A 306 16.39 21.15 -22.33
C GLN A 306 16.65 20.56 -20.94
N SER A 307 15.57 20.13 -20.26
CA SER A 307 15.68 19.26 -19.10
C SER A 307 15.83 17.82 -19.58
N ASP A 308 17.06 17.33 -19.57
CA ASP A 308 17.32 15.89 -19.66
C ASP A 308 17.05 15.27 -18.27
N ASN A 309 15.91 14.57 -18.12
CA ASN A 309 15.55 13.91 -16.87
C ASN A 309 16.64 12.91 -16.43
N ASP A 310 17.38 12.32 -17.37
CA ASP A 310 18.48 11.40 -17.05
C ASP A 310 19.68 12.16 -16.47
N ALA A 311 19.94 13.39 -16.94
CA ALA A 311 20.97 14.25 -16.36
C ALA A 311 20.63 14.67 -14.93
N VAL A 312 19.36 15.04 -14.67
CA VAL A 312 18.88 15.34 -13.31
C VAL A 312 19.08 14.14 -12.39
N LEU A 313 18.63 12.97 -12.83
CA LEU A 313 18.75 11.74 -12.04
C LEU A 313 20.21 11.35 -11.80
N ARG A 314 21.08 11.48 -12.81
CA ARG A 314 22.51 11.20 -12.66
C ARG A 314 23.16 12.09 -11.60
N ILE A 315 22.86 13.39 -11.60
CA ILE A 315 23.38 14.34 -10.60
C ILE A 315 22.84 13.99 -9.21
N ALA A 316 21.53 13.76 -9.08
CA ALA A 316 20.91 13.44 -7.81
C ALA A 316 21.48 12.13 -7.22
N MET A 317 21.63 11.08 -8.03
CA MET A 317 22.23 9.82 -7.61
C MET A 317 23.70 9.98 -7.22
N GLU A 318 24.46 10.85 -7.89
CA GLU A 318 25.85 11.11 -7.51
C GLU A 318 25.96 11.86 -6.18
N ARG A 319 25.06 12.84 -5.93
CA ARG A 319 24.96 13.49 -4.61
C ARG A 319 24.63 12.47 -3.52
N LEU A 320 23.68 11.57 -3.77
CA LEU A 320 23.33 10.49 -2.85
C LEU A 320 24.54 9.58 -2.57
N ARG A 321 25.29 9.15 -3.59
CA ARG A 321 26.51 8.33 -3.38
C ARG A 321 27.54 9.05 -2.51
N ASN A 322 27.76 10.34 -2.75
CA ASN A 322 28.73 11.11 -1.96
C ASN A 322 28.27 11.25 -0.51
N ALA A 323 26.98 11.54 -0.27
CA ALA A 323 26.41 11.57 1.07
C ALA A 323 26.54 10.22 1.80
N LEU A 324 26.24 9.12 1.11
CA LEU A 324 26.34 7.76 1.66
C LEU A 324 27.79 7.36 1.98
N ARG A 325 28.78 7.72 1.14
CA ARG A 325 30.21 7.50 1.42
C ARG A 325 30.65 8.20 2.71
N GLU A 326 30.09 9.37 2.96
CA GLU A 326 30.35 10.20 4.15
C GLU A 326 29.41 9.87 5.32
N LYS A 327 28.55 8.84 5.19
CA LYS A 327 27.56 8.39 6.18
C LYS A 327 26.58 9.49 6.63
N ARG A 328 26.30 10.47 5.78
CA ARG A 328 25.36 11.56 6.07
C ARG A 328 23.91 11.13 5.86
N HIS A 329 23.01 11.71 6.65
CA HIS A 329 21.57 11.49 6.49
C HIS A 329 21.07 12.26 5.27
N VAL A 330 20.11 11.68 4.55
CA VAL A 330 19.58 12.23 3.29
C VAL A 330 18.07 12.16 3.31
N VAL A 331 17.42 13.24 2.88
CA VAL A 331 16.04 13.18 2.40
C VAL A 331 16.07 13.30 0.88
N TRP A 332 15.59 12.25 0.22
CA TRP A 332 15.41 12.21 -1.23
C TRP A 332 14.05 12.83 -1.56
N ASN A 333 14.06 14.14 -1.83
CA ASN A 333 12.87 14.92 -2.11
C ASN A 333 12.55 14.87 -3.61
N ALA A 334 11.78 13.85 -3.97
CA ALA A 334 11.17 13.68 -5.27
C ALA A 334 9.71 13.25 -5.09
N THR A 335 8.96 13.15 -6.17
CA THR A 335 7.59 12.63 -6.08
C THR A 335 7.54 11.18 -5.63
N GLY A 336 8.49 10.33 -6.06
CA GLY A 336 8.56 8.93 -5.59
C GLY A 336 7.31 8.09 -5.88
N TYR A 337 6.41 8.54 -6.75
CA TYR A 337 5.12 7.86 -6.97
C TYR A 337 5.26 6.53 -7.71
N ARG A 338 6.41 6.22 -8.31
CA ARG A 338 6.69 4.94 -8.97
C ARG A 338 7.66 4.10 -8.15
N ARG A 339 7.35 2.80 -8.03
CA ARG A 339 8.14 1.81 -7.30
C ARG A 339 9.55 1.66 -7.88
N ASP A 340 9.69 1.57 -9.20
CA ASP A 340 11.01 1.40 -9.82
C ASP A 340 11.98 2.55 -9.52
N PHE A 341 11.45 3.77 -9.37
CA PHE A 341 12.24 4.93 -8.97
C PHE A 341 12.63 4.86 -7.49
N ARG A 342 11.71 4.48 -6.59
CA ARG A 342 12.00 4.30 -5.16
C ARG A 342 13.02 3.18 -4.94
N THR A 343 12.81 2.01 -5.56
CA THR A 343 13.72 0.85 -5.49
C THR A 343 15.15 1.22 -5.85
N ARG A 344 15.38 1.99 -6.93
CA ARG A 344 16.75 2.42 -7.31
C ARG A 344 17.48 3.23 -6.24
N VAL A 345 16.76 4.04 -5.48
CA VAL A 345 17.30 4.87 -4.39
C VAL A 345 17.52 4.01 -3.15
N ILE A 346 16.53 3.18 -2.81
CA ILE A 346 16.55 2.31 -1.64
C ILE A 346 17.65 1.26 -1.77
N ASP A 347 17.75 0.55 -2.90
CA ASP A 347 18.77 -0.47 -3.14
C ASP A 347 20.18 0.11 -3.04
N LEU A 348 20.40 1.32 -3.58
CA LEU A 348 21.68 2.01 -3.44
C LEU A 348 21.97 2.33 -1.97
N ALA A 349 20.99 2.85 -1.23
CA ALA A 349 21.16 3.17 0.18
C ALA A 349 21.45 1.92 1.02
N VAL A 350 20.70 0.83 0.79
CA VAL A 350 20.91 -0.48 1.45
C VAL A 350 22.28 -1.05 1.13
N ALA A 351 22.77 -0.93 -0.11
CA ALA A 351 24.12 -1.39 -0.50
C ALA A 351 25.25 -0.65 0.23
N TYR A 352 24.99 0.58 0.71
CA TYR A 352 25.90 1.35 1.57
C TYR A 352 25.66 1.10 3.07
N GLY A 353 24.76 0.19 3.42
CA GLY A 353 24.37 -0.12 4.79
C GLY A 353 23.53 0.97 5.45
N ALA A 354 22.83 1.80 4.67
CA ALA A 354 21.96 2.83 5.23
C ALA A 354 20.63 2.25 5.73
N TYR A 355 20.11 2.83 6.81
CA TYR A 355 18.72 2.66 7.20
C TYR A 355 17.82 3.43 6.23
N THR A 356 16.75 2.81 5.76
CA THR A 356 15.88 3.37 4.70
C THR A 356 14.45 3.48 5.18
N GLU A 357 13.85 4.64 4.94
CA GLU A 357 12.46 4.93 5.28
C GLU A 357 11.75 5.50 4.06
N ILE A 358 10.54 5.01 3.76
CA ILE A 358 9.62 5.68 2.85
C ILE A 358 8.67 6.52 3.71
N VAL A 359 8.56 7.81 3.39
CA VAL A 359 7.54 8.69 3.97
C VAL A 359 6.49 8.96 2.90
N ALA A 360 5.33 8.33 3.06
CA ALA A 360 4.24 8.33 2.09
C ALA A 360 3.13 9.30 2.50
N PHE A 361 2.70 10.13 1.55
CA PHE A 361 1.71 11.18 1.80
C PHE A 361 0.34 10.74 1.27
N HIS A 362 -0.61 10.55 2.18
CA HIS A 362 -2.01 10.31 1.85
C HIS A 362 -2.69 11.66 1.64
N CYS A 363 -3.10 11.97 0.41
CA CYS A 363 -3.74 13.23 0.08
C CYS A 363 -4.77 13.02 -1.03
N ASP A 364 -6.00 13.47 -0.79
CA ASP A 364 -7.09 13.35 -1.75
C ASP A 364 -6.92 14.29 -2.95
N ARG A 365 -7.52 13.92 -4.08
CA ARG A 365 -7.43 14.67 -5.34
C ARG A 365 -7.89 16.12 -5.21
N THR A 366 -8.94 16.40 -4.46
CA THR A 366 -9.48 17.76 -4.31
C THR A 366 -8.47 18.66 -3.63
N THR A 367 -7.87 18.16 -2.54
CA THR A 367 -6.79 18.86 -1.83
C THR A 367 -5.56 19.04 -2.70
N LEU A 368 -5.16 18.03 -3.47
CA LEU A 368 -4.02 18.11 -4.39
C LEU A 368 -4.21 19.19 -5.46
N VAL A 369 -5.38 19.23 -6.10
CA VAL A 369 -5.71 20.22 -7.13
C VAL A 369 -5.72 21.63 -6.53
N ALA A 370 -6.40 21.80 -5.39
CA ALA A 370 -6.47 23.10 -4.70
C ALA A 370 -5.08 23.62 -4.34
N ARG A 371 -4.23 22.77 -3.74
CA ARG A 371 -2.85 23.12 -3.38
C ARG A 371 -1.99 23.39 -4.60
N ASN A 372 -2.12 22.60 -5.66
CA ASN A 372 -1.35 22.81 -6.88
C ASN A 372 -1.65 24.18 -7.50
N GLY A 373 -2.91 24.61 -7.49
CA GLY A 373 -3.33 25.93 -7.99
C GLY A 373 -2.72 27.13 -7.25
N THR A 374 -2.31 26.97 -5.99
CA THR A 374 -1.69 28.05 -5.20
C THR A 374 -0.16 28.02 -5.18
N ARG A 375 0.48 27.09 -5.90
CA ARG A 375 1.95 26.96 -5.91
C ARG A 375 2.59 28.07 -6.73
N LYS A 376 3.80 28.49 -6.34
CA LYS A 376 4.65 29.38 -7.15
C LYS A 376 4.89 28.83 -8.56
N PHE A 377 5.04 27.50 -8.67
CA PHE A 377 5.21 26.78 -9.93
C PHE A 377 4.21 25.61 -9.97
N PRO A 378 2.98 25.83 -10.45
CA PRO A 378 1.99 24.77 -10.59
C PRO A 378 2.42 23.78 -11.67
N VAL A 379 2.09 22.51 -11.45
CA VAL A 379 2.24 21.47 -12.47
C VAL A 379 0.98 21.48 -13.35
N PRO A 380 1.07 21.31 -14.68
CA PRO A 380 -0.11 21.18 -15.54
C PRO A 380 -1.07 20.07 -15.08
N ASP A 381 -2.38 20.28 -15.26
CA ASP A 381 -3.40 19.35 -14.77
C ASP A 381 -3.29 17.95 -15.38
N ASP A 382 -2.94 17.85 -16.66
CA ASP A 382 -2.67 16.58 -17.35
C ASP A 382 -1.49 15.82 -16.74
N VAL A 383 -0.45 16.55 -16.32
CA VAL A 383 0.71 15.98 -15.65
C VAL A 383 0.34 15.52 -14.23
N LEU A 384 -0.43 16.30 -13.47
CA LEU A 384 -0.89 15.92 -12.13
C LEU A 384 -1.80 14.68 -12.18
N ASN A 385 -2.77 14.65 -13.09
CA ASN A 385 -3.64 13.49 -13.30
C ASN A 385 -2.81 12.27 -13.72
N GLY A 386 -1.84 12.44 -14.62
CA GLY A 386 -0.93 11.36 -15.00
C GLY A 386 -0.05 10.84 -13.85
N MET A 387 0.30 11.68 -12.87
CA MET A 387 0.99 11.22 -11.65
C MET A 387 0.07 10.42 -10.73
N ILE A 388 -1.18 10.84 -10.57
CA ILE A 388 -2.21 10.13 -9.78
C ILE A 388 -2.48 8.74 -10.38
N GLU A 389 -2.74 8.69 -11.69
CA GLU A 389 -3.02 7.42 -12.40
C GLU A 389 -1.84 6.44 -12.36
N LYS A 390 -0.61 6.96 -12.36
CA LYS A 390 0.62 6.14 -12.33
C LYS A 390 1.16 5.96 -10.92
N TYR A 391 0.49 6.47 -9.89
CA TYR A 391 0.91 6.26 -8.51
C TYR A 391 0.96 4.76 -8.23
N GLN A 392 1.96 4.32 -7.49
CA GLN A 392 2.14 2.93 -7.08
C GLN A 392 2.27 2.91 -5.57
N TRP A 393 1.26 2.32 -4.93
CA TRP A 393 1.18 2.13 -3.49
C TRP A 393 2.52 1.64 -2.92
N PRO A 394 3.09 2.32 -1.91
CA PRO A 394 4.29 1.87 -1.22
C PRO A 394 3.95 0.71 -0.28
N GLU A 395 4.69 -0.39 -0.40
CA GLU A 395 4.44 -1.62 0.37
C GLU A 395 5.30 -1.66 1.64
N VAL A 396 4.78 -2.30 2.69
CA VAL A 396 5.58 -2.54 3.89
C VAL A 396 6.69 -3.54 3.54
N GLY A 397 7.95 -3.16 3.74
CA GLY A 397 9.11 -3.96 3.32
C GLY A 397 9.75 -3.51 1.99
N GLU A 398 9.18 -2.50 1.31
CA GLU A 398 9.89 -1.84 0.19
C GLU A 398 11.13 -1.07 0.69
N ALA A 399 11.04 -0.49 1.89
CA ALA A 399 12.15 0.00 2.68
C ALA A 399 12.08 -0.63 4.07
N HIS A 400 13.09 -0.42 4.92
CA HIS A 400 13.05 -0.92 6.29
C HIS A 400 11.83 -0.38 7.04
N ARG A 401 11.45 0.87 6.80
CA ARG A 401 10.27 1.51 7.39
C ARG A 401 9.39 2.20 6.34
N LEU A 402 8.08 2.15 6.58
CA LEU A 402 7.08 2.93 5.86
C LEU A 402 6.29 3.78 6.87
N THR A 403 6.34 5.10 6.70
CA THR A 403 5.62 6.06 7.53
C THR A 403 4.57 6.78 6.69
N TRP A 404 3.34 6.87 7.19
CA TRP A 404 2.26 7.60 6.55
C TRP A 404 2.09 9.00 7.13
N ILE A 405 1.92 9.98 6.25
CA ILE A 405 1.57 11.36 6.58
C ILE A 405 0.21 11.66 5.97
N ASP A 406 -0.77 11.97 6.82
CA ASP A 406 -2.08 12.44 6.41
C ASP A 406 -1.94 13.93 6.07
N SER A 407 -2.07 14.26 4.79
CA SER A 407 -1.66 15.56 4.25
C SER A 407 -2.79 16.45 3.82
#